data_AF-A0AAW5JZT7-F1
#
_entry.id   AF-A0AAW5JZT7-F1
#
_cell.length_a   1.000
_cell.length_b   1.000
_cell.length_c   1.000
_cell.angle_alpha   90.00
_cell.angle_beta   90.00
_cell.angle_gamma   90.00
#
_symmetry.space_group_name_H-M   'P 1'
#
loop_
_entity.id
_entity.type
_entity.pdbx_description
1 polymer ?
#
loop_
_entity_poly.entity_id
_entity_poly.type
_entity_poly.pdbx_seq_one_letter_code
_entity_poly.pdbx_strand_id
1 'polypeptide(L)'
;MMRRGSLLAEVLVSILVFTIGLLALGGCILYSMRLIAASKETLQQEQDVINAYDKYMLKRVIDNDGTPEGAQSSGSGTIRLSGNGSEEEISYNLYRYSVTGKKGSEIYVIQRDN
;
A
#
# COMPACT_ATOMS: atom_id res chain seq x y z
N MET A 1 -48.70 45.76 2.39
CA MET A 1 -48.32 45.56 3.81
C MET A 1 -47.67 44.18 3.94
N MET A 2 -46.34 44.13 4.04
CA MET A 2 -45.63 42.87 4.32
C MET A 2 -46.06 42.38 5.70
N ARG A 3 -46.61 41.16 5.76
CA ARG A 3 -46.99 40.52 7.03
C ARG A 3 -45.71 40.28 7.82
N ARG A 4 -45.54 40.96 8.96
CA ARG A 4 -44.35 40.90 9.83
C ARG A 4 -43.92 39.48 10.22
N GLY A 5 -44.83 38.49 10.17
CA GLY A 5 -44.49 37.07 10.36
C GLY A 5 -43.68 36.42 9.23
N SER A 6 -43.69 36.98 8.02
CA SER A 6 -42.95 36.45 6.86
C SER A 6 -41.44 36.68 6.96
N LEU A 7 -41.02 37.83 7.51
CA LEU A 7 -39.60 38.18 7.63
C LEU A 7 -38.87 37.31 8.67
N LEU A 8 -39.53 37.02 9.81
CA LEU A 8 -38.96 36.13 10.83
C LEU A 8 -38.80 34.69 10.31
N ALA A 9 -39.80 34.19 9.57
CA ALA A 9 -39.71 32.87 8.95
C ALA A 9 -38.58 32.79 7.92
N GLU A 10 -38.41 33.83 7.10
CA GLU A 10 -37.36 33.90 6.09
C GLU A 10 -35.95 33.89 6.71
N VAL A 11 -35.73 34.69 7.76
CA VAL A 11 -34.46 34.70 8.51
C VAL A 11 -34.17 33.35 9.15
N LEU A 12 -35.17 32.70 9.75
CA LEU A 12 -35.01 31.36 10.33
C LEU A 12 -34.65 30.31 9.27
N VAL A 13 -35.27 30.38 8.08
CA VAL A 13 -34.93 29.50 6.96
C VAL A 13 -33.50 29.75 6.47
N SER A 14 -33.07 31.01 6.36
CA SER A 14 -31.69 31.33 5.98
C SER A 14 -30.67 30.80 6.98
N ILE A 15 -30.91 30.97 8.28
CA ILE A 15 -30.05 30.41 9.34
C ILE A 15 -30.00 28.88 9.21
N LEU A 16 -31.15 28.23 9.04
CA LEU A 16 -31.25 26.78 8.97
C LEU A 16 -30.47 26.23 7.77
N VAL A 17 -30.67 26.79 6.57
CA VAL A 17 -29.92 26.42 5.36
C VAL A 17 -28.42 26.66 5.55
N PHE A 18 -28.03 27.78 6.17
CA PHE A 18 -26.64 28.09 6.44
C PHE A 18 -26.00 27.08 7.40
N THR A 19 -26.67 26.73 8.50
CA THR A 19 -26.17 25.71 9.44
C THR A 19 -26.07 24.33 8.80
N ILE A 20 -27.03 23.92 7.96
CA ILE A 20 -26.95 22.66 7.22
C ILE A 20 -25.74 22.69 6.28
N GLY A 21 -25.50 23.80 5.59
CA GLY A 21 -24.33 23.99 4.73
C GLY A 21 -23.02 23.85 5.51
N LEU A 22 -22.91 24.48 6.68
CA LEU A 22 -21.72 24.36 7.54
C LEU A 22 -21.51 22.92 8.02
N LEU A 23 -22.57 22.23 8.42
CA LEU A 23 -22.49 20.83 8.86
C LEU A 23 -22.09 19.90 7.72
N ALA A 24 -22.66 20.09 6.53
CA ALA A 24 -22.29 19.32 5.35
C ALA A 24 -20.81 19.53 4.97
N LEU A 25 -20.34 20.78 5.04
CA LEU A 25 -18.95 21.12 4.73
C LEU A 25 -17.98 20.56 5.77
N GLY A 26 -18.30 20.67 7.06
CA GLY A 26 -17.54 20.05 8.14
C GLY A 26 -17.50 18.52 8.04
N GLY A 27 -18.63 17.90 7.73
CA GLY A 27 -18.73 16.45 7.50
C GLY A 27 -17.87 15.99 6.32
N CYS A 28 -17.90 16.74 5.21
CA CYS A 28 -17.07 16.45 4.04
C CYS A 28 -15.57 16.50 4.38
N ILE A 29 -15.11 17.56 5.05
CA ILE A 29 -13.71 17.70 5.45
C ILE A 29 -13.26 16.55 6.35
N LEU A 30 -14.06 16.21 7.38
CA LEU A 30 -13.74 15.11 8.29
C LEU A 30 -13.67 13.77 7.57
N TYR A 31 -14.60 13.51 6.64
CA TYR A 31 -14.59 12.29 5.84
C TYR A 31 -13.36 12.21 4.94
N SER A 32 -13.06 13.27 4.19
CA SER A 32 -11.87 13.34 3.33
C SER A 32 -10.58 13.15 4.12
N MET A 33 -10.47 13.77 5.31
CA MET A 33 -9.29 13.62 6.15
C MET A 33 -9.09 12.19 6.65
N ARG A 34 -10.17 11.49 7.02
CA ARG A 34 -10.12 10.07 7.38
C ARG A 34 -9.66 9.19 6.23
N LEU A 35 -10.17 9.45 5.02
CA LEU A 35 -9.78 8.71 3.83
C LEU A 35 -8.29 8.92 3.51
N ILE A 36 -7.81 10.16 3.58
CA ILE A 36 -6.39 10.48 3.37
C ILE A 36 -5.51 9.81 4.43
N ALA A 37 -5.91 9.84 5.70
CA ALA A 37 -5.16 9.20 6.78
C ALA A 37 -5.03 7.68 6.56
N ALA A 38 -6.14 7.00 6.25
CA ALA A 38 -6.14 5.57 5.94
C ALA A 38 -5.32 5.23 4.68
N SER A 39 -5.40 6.09 3.65
CA SER A 39 -4.59 5.93 2.44
C SER A 39 -3.10 6.11 2.73
N LYS A 40 -2.72 7.08 3.56
CA LYS A 40 -1.32 7.31 3.94
C LYS A 40 -0.73 6.10 4.66
N GLU A 41 -1.45 5.53 5.62
CA GLU A 41 -1.00 4.34 6.34
C GLU A 41 -0.78 3.15 5.38
N THR A 42 -1.73 2.93 4.47
CA THR A 42 -1.62 1.88 3.45
C THR A 42 -0.42 2.09 2.52
N LEU A 43 -0.22 3.32 2.05
CA LEU A 43 0.90 3.68 1.18
C LEU A 43 2.24 3.52 1.88
N GLN A 44 2.30 3.87 3.17
CA GLN A 44 3.52 3.72 3.95
C GLN A 44 3.91 2.24 4.09
N GLN A 45 2.94 1.37 4.39
CA GLN A 45 3.16 -0.07 4.47
C GLN A 45 3.64 -0.66 3.13
N GLU A 46 3.06 -0.21 2.01
CA GLU A 46 3.51 -0.62 0.67
C GLU A 46 4.94 -0.15 0.36
N GLN A 47 5.24 1.10 0.70
CA GLN A 47 6.56 1.68 0.48
C GLN A 47 7.62 0.96 1.32
N ASP A 48 7.32 0.57 2.56
CA ASP A 48 8.25 -0.15 3.42
C ASP A 48 8.63 -1.52 2.82
N VAL A 49 7.67 -2.23 2.22
CA VAL A 49 7.91 -3.51 1.53
C VAL A 49 8.77 -3.31 0.28
N ILE A 50 8.46 -2.29 -0.54
CA ILE A 50 9.26 -1.96 -1.73
C ILE A 50 10.69 -1.58 -1.34
N ASN A 51 10.85 -0.75 -0.31
CA ASN A 51 12.16 -0.32 0.18
C ASN A 51 12.99 -1.52 0.68
N ALA A 52 12.37 -2.48 1.39
CA ALA A 52 13.04 -3.69 1.84
C ALA A 52 13.52 -4.54 0.65
N TYR A 53 12.65 -4.73 -0.33
CA TYR A 53 12.99 -5.42 -1.58
C TYR A 53 14.14 -4.72 -2.34
N ASP A 54 14.05 -3.41 -2.55
CA ASP A 54 15.05 -2.63 -3.29
C ASP A 54 16.41 -2.65 -2.58
N LYS A 55 16.41 -2.52 -1.25
CA LYS A 55 17.63 -2.62 -0.44
C LYS A 55 18.28 -4.00 -0.59
N TYR A 56 17.48 -5.07 -0.56
CA TYR A 56 17.97 -6.42 -0.78
C TYR A 56 18.55 -6.59 -2.20
N MET A 57 17.84 -6.13 -3.22
CA MET A 57 18.30 -6.23 -4.61
C MET A 57 19.57 -5.43 -4.86
N LEU A 58 19.66 -4.22 -4.31
CA LEU A 58 20.85 -3.40 -4.40
C LEU A 58 22.05 -4.10 -3.76
N LYS A 59 21.88 -4.64 -2.55
CA LYS A 59 22.95 -5.38 -1.86
C LYS A 59 23.40 -6.60 -2.68
N ARG A 60 22.45 -7.36 -3.22
CA ARG A 60 22.74 -8.52 -4.06
C ARG A 60 23.49 -8.16 -5.34
N VAL A 61 23.15 -7.05 -5.99
CA VAL A 61 23.83 -6.61 -7.22
C VAL A 61 25.26 -6.14 -6.95
N ILE A 62 25.49 -5.47 -5.81
CA ILE A 62 26.80 -4.91 -5.47
C ILE A 62 27.73 -5.98 -4.87
N ASP A 63 27.25 -6.71 -3.86
CA ASP A 63 28.09 -7.58 -3.03
C ASP A 63 27.99 -9.06 -3.42
N ASN A 64 27.06 -9.43 -4.33
CA ASN A 64 26.65 -10.83 -4.60
C ASN A 64 26.35 -11.64 -3.32
N ASP A 65 26.01 -10.91 -2.26
CA ASP A 65 25.70 -11.40 -0.94
C ASP A 65 24.51 -10.60 -0.41
N GLY A 66 23.68 -11.25 0.39
CA GLY A 66 22.46 -10.67 0.89
C GLY A 66 21.48 -11.74 1.34
N THR A 67 21.09 -11.68 2.60
CA THR A 67 19.91 -12.38 3.07
C THR A 67 18.68 -11.51 2.78
N PRO A 68 17.59 -12.05 2.23
CA PRO A 68 16.36 -11.31 1.95
C PRO A 68 15.64 -10.92 3.25
N GLU A 69 16.11 -9.83 3.86
CA GLU A 69 15.54 -9.23 5.06
C GLU A 69 14.11 -8.69 4.78
N GLY A 70 13.16 -9.07 5.63
CA GLY A 70 11.75 -8.67 5.48
C GLY A 70 10.94 -9.52 4.50
N ALA A 71 11.55 -10.52 3.87
CA ALA A 71 10.84 -11.49 3.05
C ALA A 71 10.41 -12.73 3.84
N GLN A 72 9.31 -13.35 3.42
CA GLN A 72 8.87 -14.65 3.92
C GLN A 72 9.40 -15.75 3.00
N SER A 73 9.97 -16.83 3.57
CA SER A 73 10.28 -18.03 2.79
C SER A 73 8.98 -18.60 2.23
N SER A 74 8.97 -18.82 0.92
CA SER A 74 7.82 -19.32 0.15
C SER A 74 8.10 -20.68 -0.50
N GLY A 75 9.23 -21.29 -0.16
CA GLY A 75 9.62 -22.63 -0.61
C GLY A 75 11.06 -22.68 -1.12
N SER A 76 11.45 -23.86 -1.59
CA SER A 76 12.72 -24.13 -2.25
C SER A 76 12.50 -25.13 -3.38
N GLY A 77 13.43 -25.17 -4.32
CA GLY A 77 13.37 -26.08 -5.47
C GLY A 77 14.69 -26.15 -6.22
N THR A 78 14.70 -26.88 -7.33
CA THR A 78 15.86 -26.97 -8.22
C THR A 78 15.51 -26.55 -9.64
N ILE A 79 16.44 -25.85 -10.28
CA ILE A 79 16.39 -25.50 -11.70
C ILE A 79 17.42 -26.37 -12.42
N ARG A 80 16.98 -27.11 -13.43
CA ARG A 80 17.89 -27.86 -14.31
C ARG A 80 18.23 -27.01 -15.52
N LEU A 81 19.51 -26.69 -15.64
CA LEU A 81 20.07 -26.01 -16.79
C LEU A 81 20.72 -27.07 -17.69
N SER A 82 20.23 -27.21 -18.91
CA SER A 82 20.84 -28.08 -19.92
C SER A 82 21.49 -27.21 -21.00
N GLY A 83 22.82 -27.32 -21.13
CA GLY A 83 23.60 -26.57 -22.12
C GLY A 83 24.98 -27.18 -22.33
N ASN A 84 25.44 -27.24 -23.59
CA ASN A 84 26.75 -27.79 -23.99
C ASN A 84 27.05 -29.23 -23.49
N GLY A 85 26.04 -30.10 -23.42
CA GLY A 85 26.24 -31.52 -23.05
C GLY A 85 26.46 -31.75 -21.55
N SER A 86 26.37 -30.72 -20.73
CA SER A 86 26.31 -30.82 -19.27
C SER A 86 24.91 -30.45 -18.77
N GLU A 87 24.37 -31.27 -17.86
CA GLU A 87 23.22 -30.90 -17.03
C GLU A 87 23.74 -30.39 -15.68
N GLU A 88 23.43 -29.15 -15.35
CA GLU A 88 23.68 -28.57 -14.03
C GLU A 88 22.34 -28.39 -13.31
N GLU A 89 22.24 -28.93 -12.10
CA GLU A 89 21.08 -28.75 -11.23
C GLU A 89 21.43 -27.70 -10.17
N ILE A 90 20.70 -26.59 -10.16
CA ILE A 90 20.90 -25.47 -9.26
C ILE A 90 19.75 -25.40 -8.26
N SER A 91 20.05 -25.61 -6.99
CA SER A 91 19.10 -25.41 -5.89
C SER A 91 18.83 -23.93 -5.65
N TYR A 92 17.60 -23.60 -5.28
CA TYR A 92 17.18 -22.25 -4.97
C TYR A 92 16.18 -22.18 -3.82
N ASN A 93 16.18 -21.05 -3.13
CA ASN A 93 15.19 -20.64 -2.16
C ASN A 93 14.31 -19.53 -2.76
N LEU A 94 13.00 -19.63 -2.57
CA LEU A 94 12.00 -18.67 -3.01
C LEU A 94 11.56 -17.81 -1.82
N TYR A 95 11.63 -16.50 -2.00
CA TYR A 95 11.24 -15.51 -1.02
C TYR A 95 10.13 -14.63 -1.56
N ARG A 96 9.23 -14.21 -0.67
CA ARG A 96 8.09 -13.35 -1.00
C ARG A 96 8.08 -12.11 -0.12
N TYR A 97 8.04 -10.96 -0.76
CA TYR A 97 7.75 -9.68 -0.15
C TYR A 97 6.28 -9.35 -0.38
N SER A 98 5.50 -9.16 0.69
CA SER A 98 4.09 -8.83 0.58
C SER A 98 3.64 -7.96 1.76
N VAL A 99 2.66 -7.10 1.50
CA VAL A 99 1.97 -6.36 2.56
C VAL A 99 0.94 -7.29 3.20
N THR A 100 0.96 -7.37 4.52
CA THR A 100 0.02 -8.23 5.27
C THR A 100 -1.42 -7.86 4.94
N GLY A 101 -2.22 -8.83 4.50
CA GLY A 101 -3.64 -8.63 4.18
C GLY A 101 -3.93 -8.06 2.79
N LYS A 102 -2.91 -7.76 1.96
CA LYS A 102 -3.09 -7.29 0.58
C LYS A 102 -2.64 -8.36 -0.43
N LYS A 103 -3.61 -8.96 -1.14
CA LYS A 103 -3.33 -9.90 -2.24
C LYS A 103 -3.10 -9.15 -3.54
N GLY A 104 -2.10 -9.54 -4.32
CA GLY A 104 -1.85 -9.03 -5.68
C GLY A 104 -0.72 -8.01 -5.81
N SER A 105 -0.13 -7.54 -4.71
CA SER A 105 1.12 -6.75 -4.71
C SER A 105 2.20 -7.54 -3.98
N GLU A 106 2.61 -8.64 -4.59
CA GLU A 106 3.61 -9.56 -4.04
C GLU A 106 4.81 -9.58 -4.98
N ILE A 107 6.01 -9.46 -4.41
CA ILE A 107 7.25 -9.54 -5.18
C ILE A 107 7.95 -10.84 -4.79
N TYR A 108 8.21 -11.68 -5.79
CA TYR A 108 8.86 -12.97 -5.63
C TYR A 108 10.32 -12.89 -6.05
N VAL A 109 11.17 -13.48 -5.22
CA VAL A 109 12.62 -13.44 -5.38
C VAL A 109 13.18 -14.84 -5.29
N ILE A 110 13.94 -15.25 -6.29
CA ILE A 110 14.69 -16.50 -6.29
C ILE A 110 16.14 -16.22 -5.90
N GLN A 111 16.63 -16.91 -4.89
CA GLN A 111 18.04 -16.90 -4.47
C GLN A 111 18.63 -18.29 -4.66
N ARG A 112 19.77 -18.39 -5.34
CA ARG A 112 20.52 -19.65 -5.44
C ARG A 112 20.92 -20.09 -4.05
N ASP A 113 20.70 -21.36 -3.73
CA ASP A 113 21.21 -21.98 -2.51
C ASP A 113 22.71 -22.24 -2.73
N ASN A 114 23.55 -21.77 -1.80
CA ASN A 114 25.02 -21.87 -1.92
C ASN A 114 25.51 -23.27 -1.57
#